data_AF-A0A653JCR3-F1
#
_entry.id   AF-A0A653JCR3-F1
#
_cell.length_a   1.000
_cell.length_b   1.000
_cell.length_c   1.000
_cell.angle_alpha   90.00
_cell.angle_beta   90.00
_cell.angle_gamma   90.00
#
_symmetry.space_group_name_H-M   'P 1'
#
loop_
_entity.id
_entity.type
_entity.pdbx_description
1 polymer ?
#
loop_
_entity_poly.entity_id
_entity_poly.type
_entity_poly.pdbx_seq_one_letter_code
_entity_poly.pdbx_strand_id
1 'polypeptide(L)'
;MSVMIRGQGRTRLKVMGDVEADLAVPADSAGRCWLSFSDGTLIEAAYGEDDDCRFAVSEEGAGIVRIQRDGDSDVLRLDWSVEWVTVAAPGNAARAMAHGEPMPELPGLFA
;
A
#
# COMPACT_ATOMS: atom_id res chain seq x y z
N MET A 1 -3.72 15.00 10.42
CA MET A 1 -4.44 14.33 9.35
C MET A 1 -3.55 13.21 8.87
N SER A 2 -3.91 12.00 9.29
CA SER A 2 -3.23 10.77 8.91
C SER A 2 -4.15 9.59 9.10
N VAL A 3 -3.86 8.51 8.37
CA VAL A 3 -4.46 7.20 8.60
C VAL A 3 -3.39 6.19 8.98
N MET A 4 -3.77 5.27 9.84
CA MET A 4 -2.97 4.13 10.26
C MET A 4 -3.69 2.84 9.86
N ILE A 5 -2.95 1.90 9.28
CA ILE A 5 -3.45 0.60 8.87
C ILE A 5 -2.64 -0.51 9.53
N ARG A 6 -3.34 -1.51 10.05
CA ARG A 6 -2.75 -2.72 10.64
C ARG A 6 -3.52 -3.96 10.24
N GLY A 7 -2.82 -5.06 10.00
CA GLY A 7 -3.41 -6.38 9.85
C GLY A 7 -4.06 -6.90 11.14
N GLN A 8 -5.19 -7.60 11.00
CA GLN A 8 -5.83 -8.38 12.05
C GLN A 8 -5.98 -9.83 11.58
N GLY A 9 -4.88 -10.59 11.68
CA GLY A 9 -4.75 -11.90 11.02
C GLY A 9 -4.86 -11.75 9.49
N ARG A 10 -5.24 -12.83 8.79
CA ARG A 10 -5.31 -12.86 7.31
C ARG A 10 -6.60 -12.30 6.69
N THR A 11 -7.60 -11.97 7.51
CA THR A 11 -8.97 -11.74 7.01
C THR A 11 -9.40 -10.30 7.08
N ARG A 12 -8.74 -9.46 7.89
CA ARG A 12 -9.12 -8.06 8.08
C ARG A 12 -7.93 -7.13 8.19
N LEU A 13 -8.15 -5.89 7.76
CA LEU A 13 -7.28 -4.75 7.92
C LEU A 13 -8.04 -3.68 8.70
N LYS A 14 -7.48 -3.23 9.81
CA LYS A 14 -8.05 -2.15 10.61
C LYS A 14 -7.45 -0.82 10.18
N VAL A 15 -8.32 0.14 9.88
CA VAL A 15 -8.00 1.52 9.51
C VAL A 15 -8.42 2.44 10.65
N MET A 16 -7.54 3.35 11.05
CA MET A 16 -7.75 4.29 12.16
C MET A 16 -7.23 5.68 11.78
N GLY A 17 -7.79 6.74 12.36
CA GLY A 17 -7.37 8.13 12.13
C GLY A 17 -8.44 8.92 11.39
N ASP A 18 -8.07 9.57 10.29
CA ASP A 18 -8.99 10.41 9.51
C ASP A 18 -10.18 9.62 8.92
N VAL A 19 -9.98 8.33 8.65
CA VAL A 19 -11.02 7.35 8.32
C VAL A 19 -10.91 6.17 9.29
N GLU A 20 -12.04 5.70 9.79
CA GLU A 20 -12.10 4.51 10.65
C GLU A 20 -12.95 3.42 10.00
N ALA A 21 -12.35 2.25 9.78
CA ALA A 21 -13.01 1.12 9.14
C ALA A 21 -12.30 -0.20 9.42
N ASP A 22 -13.05 -1.31 9.37
CA ASP A 22 -12.50 -2.65 9.28
C ASP A 22 -12.72 -3.18 7.86
N LEU A 23 -11.66 -3.28 7.07
CA LEU A 23 -11.71 -3.75 5.69
C LEU A 23 -11.50 -5.26 5.63
N ALA A 24 -12.37 -5.95 4.89
CA ALA A 24 -12.22 -7.40 4.67
C ALA A 24 -11.15 -7.68 3.62
N VAL A 25 -10.17 -8.52 3.95
CA VAL A 25 -9.20 -9.03 2.99
C VAL A 25 -9.92 -10.00 2.05
N PRO A 26 -9.82 -9.83 0.72
CA PRO A 26 -10.44 -10.73 -0.23
C PRO A 26 -10.00 -12.18 -0.01
N ALA A 27 -10.95 -13.13 0.01
CA ALA A 27 -10.66 -14.53 0.30
C ALA A 27 -9.75 -15.20 -0.75
N ASP A 28 -9.84 -14.78 -2.01
CA ASP A 28 -9.00 -15.24 -3.12
C ASP A 28 -7.73 -14.40 -3.31
N SER A 29 -7.19 -13.88 -2.21
CA SER A 29 -6.00 -13.02 -2.20
C SER A 29 -4.71 -13.79 -2.47
N ALA A 30 -4.71 -15.13 -2.36
CA ALA A 30 -3.48 -15.93 -2.29
C ALA A 30 -2.45 -15.36 -1.28
N GLY A 31 -2.95 -14.74 -0.19
CA GLY A 31 -2.13 -14.08 0.81
C GLY A 31 -1.64 -12.68 0.42
N ARG A 32 -2.14 -12.04 -0.64
CA ARG A 32 -1.80 -10.66 -1.03
C ARG A 32 -3.02 -9.84 -1.41
N CYS A 33 -3.03 -8.56 -1.08
CA CYS A 33 -4.08 -7.65 -1.53
C CYS A 33 -3.52 -6.24 -1.73
N TRP A 34 -4.29 -5.41 -2.43
CA TRP A 34 -3.93 -4.03 -2.72
C TRP A 34 -4.75 -3.08 -1.86
N LEU A 35 -4.08 -2.04 -1.35
CA LEU A 35 -4.71 -0.90 -0.71
C LEU A 35 -4.51 0.34 -1.56
N SER A 36 -5.59 1.02 -1.89
CA SER A 36 -5.57 2.28 -2.63
C SER A 36 -6.12 3.40 -1.77
N PHE A 37 -5.46 4.55 -1.82
CA PHE A 37 -5.78 5.72 -1.00
C PHE A 37 -6.15 6.92 -1.87
N SER A 38 -6.94 7.84 -1.32
CA SER A 38 -7.41 9.04 -2.02
C SER A 38 -6.32 10.01 -2.47
N ASP A 39 -5.12 9.91 -1.90
CA ASP A 39 -3.95 10.71 -2.28
C ASP A 39 -3.20 10.14 -3.50
N GLY A 40 -3.64 8.99 -4.02
CA GLY A 40 -3.01 8.27 -5.13
C GLY A 40 -2.03 7.18 -4.70
N THR A 41 -1.75 7.02 -3.40
CA THR A 41 -0.84 5.98 -2.91
C THR A 41 -1.42 4.59 -3.15
N LEU A 42 -0.58 3.66 -3.60
CA LEU A 42 -0.89 2.24 -3.75
C LEU A 42 0.08 1.39 -2.91
N ILE A 43 -0.47 0.59 -2.00
CA ILE A 43 0.28 -0.30 -1.12
C ILE A 43 -0.07 -1.76 -1.41
N GLU A 44 0.94 -2.61 -1.47
CA GLU A 44 0.78 -4.05 -1.40
C GLU A 44 0.76 -4.50 0.06
N ALA A 45 -0.24 -5.30 0.43
CA ALA A 45 -0.28 -5.99 1.71
C ALA A 45 -0.11 -7.50 1.46
N ALA A 46 0.93 -8.09 2.04
CA ALA A 46 1.26 -9.51 1.91
C ALA A 46 1.24 -10.21 3.28
N TYR A 47 0.63 -11.37 3.35
CA TYR A 47 0.49 -12.18 4.57
C TYR A 47 1.44 -13.37 4.50
N GLY A 48 2.44 -13.39 5.40
CA GLY A 48 3.40 -14.48 5.55
C GLY A 48 2.77 -15.78 6.06
N GLU A 49 3.58 -16.83 6.26
CA GLU A 49 3.10 -18.12 6.80
C GLU A 49 2.57 -17.99 8.23
N ASP A 50 3.14 -17.09 9.04
CA ASP A 50 2.74 -16.81 10.43
C ASP A 50 1.59 -15.78 10.54
N ASP A 51 0.85 -15.54 9.46
CA ASP A 51 -0.22 -14.52 9.36
C ASP A 51 0.24 -13.06 9.54
N ASP A 52 1.55 -12.84 9.56
CA ASP A 52 2.14 -11.51 9.64
C ASP A 52 1.86 -10.68 8.39
N CYS A 53 1.16 -9.58 8.59
CA CYS A 53 0.89 -8.61 7.54
C CYS A 53 2.11 -7.74 7.30
N ARG A 54 2.66 -7.81 6.09
CA ARG A 54 3.75 -6.99 5.57
C ARG A 54 3.20 -5.97 4.59
N PHE A 55 3.65 -4.72 4.71
CA PHE A 55 3.29 -3.67 3.76
C PHE A 55 4.48 -3.31 2.89
N ALA A 56 4.23 -3.02 1.61
CA ALA A 56 5.22 -2.47 0.70
C ALA A 56 4.58 -1.38 -0.17
N VAL A 57 5.27 -0.27 -0.35
CA VAL A 57 4.80 0.78 -1.27
C VAL A 57 5.00 0.30 -2.69
N SER A 58 3.93 0.29 -3.48
CA SER A 58 4.00 0.00 -4.90
C SER A 58 4.00 1.27 -5.75
N GLU A 59 3.21 2.27 -5.40
CA GLU A 59 3.20 3.59 -6.04
C GLU A 59 3.05 4.66 -4.96
N GLU A 60 3.90 5.69 -5.01
CA GLU A 60 3.84 6.83 -4.10
C GLU A 60 2.78 7.83 -4.58
N GLY A 61 1.90 8.25 -3.66
CA GLY A 61 0.95 9.34 -3.88
C GLY A 61 1.50 10.68 -3.40
N ALA A 62 0.59 11.60 -3.03
CA ALA A 62 0.95 12.91 -2.48
C ALA A 62 1.35 12.85 -0.99
N GLY A 63 0.87 11.85 -0.25
CA GLY A 63 1.11 11.70 1.17
C GLY A 63 2.46 11.08 1.51
N ILE A 64 2.89 11.25 2.76
CA ILE A 64 4.11 10.63 3.25
C ILE A 64 3.78 9.26 3.85
N VAL A 65 4.25 8.19 3.20
CA VAL A 65 4.11 6.81 3.69
C VAL A 65 5.23 6.46 4.67
N ARG A 66 4.86 5.83 5.78
CA ARG A 66 5.78 5.25 6.76
C ARG A 66 5.32 3.85 7.12
N ILE A 67 6.18 2.86 6.94
CA ILE A 67 5.93 1.48 7.34
C ILE A 67 6.89 1.15 8.48
N GLN A 68 6.34 0.75 9.63
CA GLN A 68 7.10 0.40 10.82
C GLN A 68 6.73 -0.99 11.31
N ARG A 69 7.66 -1.63 12.00
CA ARG A 69 7.48 -2.95 12.59
C ARG A 69 6.90 -2.81 14.00
N ASP A 70 5.81 -3.50 14.30
CA ASP A 70 5.23 -3.61 15.66
C ASP A 70 5.03 -5.08 16.03
N GLY A 71 6.02 -5.65 16.73
CA GLY A 71 6.13 -7.09 16.93
C GLY A 71 6.40 -7.81 15.61
N ASP A 72 5.59 -8.82 15.30
CA ASP A 72 5.74 -9.65 14.11
C ASP A 72 5.03 -9.10 12.88
N SER A 73 4.22 -8.04 13.03
CA SER A 73 3.45 -7.41 11.95
C SER A 73 3.89 -5.98 11.65
N ASP A 74 3.60 -5.51 10.45
CA ASP A 74 3.85 -4.12 10.06
C ASP A 74 2.65 -3.22 10.41
N VAL A 75 2.94 -1.95 10.68
CA VAL A 75 1.99 -0.85 10.81
C VAL A 75 2.30 0.18 9.75
N LEU A 76 1.33 0.43 8.88
CA LEU A 76 1.39 1.45 7.85
C LEU A 76 0.80 2.75 8.41
N ARG A 77 1.50 3.86 8.20
CA ARG A 77 0.99 5.20 8.45
C ARG A 77 1.12 6.04 7.18
N LEU A 78 0.04 6.69 6.78
CA LEU A 78 0.01 7.64 5.68
C LEU A 78 -0.36 9.02 6.25
N ASP A 79 0.61 9.94 6.21
CA ASP A 79 0.42 11.30 6.71
C ASP A 79 -0.08 12.21 5.58
N TRP A 80 -1.40 12.18 5.38
CA TRP A 80 -2.16 13.02 4.46
C TRP A 80 -3.62 13.09 4.91
N SER A 81 -4.41 14.01 4.35
CA SER A 81 -5.86 14.04 4.53
C SER A 81 -6.51 12.98 3.64
N VAL A 82 -6.64 11.76 4.16
CA VAL A 82 -7.25 10.65 3.43
C VAL A 82 -8.75 10.69 3.59
N GLU A 83 -9.47 10.66 2.46
CA GLU A 83 -10.94 10.70 2.43
C GLU A 83 -11.56 9.33 2.17
N TRP A 84 -10.81 8.43 1.53
CA TRP A 84 -11.21 7.06 1.30
C TRP A 84 -10.01 6.13 1.21
N VAL A 85 -10.25 4.86 1.54
CA VAL A 85 -9.33 3.74 1.35
C VAL A 85 -10.14 2.55 0.85
N THR A 86 -9.59 1.79 -0.08
CA THR A 86 -10.20 0.57 -0.62
C THR A 86 -9.23 -0.59 -0.53
N VAL A 87 -9.79 -1.81 -0.51
CA VAL A 87 -9.01 -3.05 -0.59
C VAL A 87 -9.47 -3.86 -1.80
N ALA A 88 -8.51 -4.40 -2.56
CA ALA A 88 -8.78 -5.18 -3.76
C ALA A 88 -7.96 -6.46 -3.79
N ALA A 89 -8.52 -7.51 -4.42
CA ALA A 89 -7.79 -8.73 -4.70
C ALA A 89 -6.65 -8.46 -5.70
N PRO A 90 -5.61 -9.30 -5.77
CA PRO A 90 -4.46 -9.06 -6.65
C PRO A 90 -4.82 -8.81 -8.12
N GLY A 91 -5.83 -9.53 -8.63
CA GLY A 91 -6.30 -9.39 -10.01
C GLY A 91 -7.19 -8.18 -10.30
N ASN A 92 -7.56 -7.41 -9.26
CA ASN A 92 -8.45 -6.25 -9.37
C ASN A 92 -7.72 -4.91 -9.19
N ALA A 93 -6.39 -4.91 -9.27
CA ALA A 93 -5.61 -3.69 -9.35
C ALA A 93 -4.73 -3.71 -10.61
N ALA A 94 -4.61 -2.54 -11.25
CA ALA A 94 -3.70 -2.33 -12.35
C ALA A 94 -2.87 -1.08 -12.04
N ARG A 95 -1.57 -1.14 -12.35
CA ARG A 95 -0.64 -0.02 -12.24
C ARG A 95 0.19 0.09 -13.50
N ALA A 96 0.75 1.26 -13.75
CA ALA A 96 1.69 1.42 -14.85
C ALA A 96 2.91 0.54 -14.60
N MET A 97 3.25 -0.31 -15.56
CA MET A 97 4.55 -0.95 -15.58
C MET A 97 5.53 0.09 -16.10
N ALA A 98 6.62 0.35 -15.39
CA ALA A 98 7.72 1.13 -15.95
C ALA A 98 8.21 0.42 -17.21
N HIS A 99 7.73 0.85 -18.37
CA HIS A 99 8.44 0.57 -19.61
C HIS A 99 9.73 1.36 -19.45
N GLY A 100 10.84 0.64 -19.33
CA GLY A 100 12.17 1.24 -19.48
C GLY A 100 12.31 1.71 -20.92
N GLU A 101 11.63 2.79 -21.28
CA GLU A 101 12.03 3.55 -22.45
C GLU A 101 13.42 4.07 -22.14
N PRO A 102 14.44 3.68 -22.95
CA PRO A 102 15.80 4.12 -22.71
C PRO A 102 15.79 5.64 -22.67
N MET A 103 16.33 6.20 -21.57
CA MET A 103 16.44 7.63 -21.39
C MET A 103 17.06 8.24 -22.66
N PRO A 104 16.46 9.28 -23.25
CA PRO A 104 17.05 9.90 -24.43
C PRO A 104 18.46 10.38 -24.09
N GLU A 105 19.43 9.97 -24.89
CA GLU A 105 20.80 10.52 -24.83
C GLU A 105 20.70 12.03 -25.03
N LEU A 106 20.98 12.82 -23.98
CA LEU A 106 21.02 14.28 -24.06
C LEU A 106 22.46 14.70 -24.41
N PRO A 107 22.75 15.14 -25.65
CA PRO A 107 24.11 15.51 -26.03
C PRO A 107 24.56 16.74 -25.23
N GLY A 108 25.75 16.66 -24.60
CA GLY A 108 26.41 17.81 -23.96
C GLY A 108 26.25 17.94 -22.43
N LEU A 109 25.66 16.97 -21.74
CA LEU A 109 25.46 17.01 -20.28
C LEU A 109 26.68 16.53 -19.44
N PHE A 110 27.71 15.98 -20.10
CA PHE A 110 28.95 15.51 -19.47
C PHE A 110 30.22 16.13 -20.10
N ALA A 111 30.11 17.37 -20.58
CA ALA A 111 31.25 18.16 -21.06
C ALA A 111 31.84 19.03 -19.95
#